data_AF-A0A8T0AB81-F1
#
_entry.id   AF-A0A8T0AB81-F1
#
_cell.length_a   1.000
_cell.length_b   1.000
_cell.length_c   1.000
_cell.angle_alpha   90.00
_cell.angle_beta   90.00
_cell.angle_gamma   90.00
#
_symmetry.space_group_name_H-M   'P 1'
#
loop_
_entity.id
_entity.type
_entity.pdbx_description
1 polymer ?
#
loop_
_entity_poly.entity_id
_entity_poly.type
_entity_poly.pdbx_seq_one_letter_code
_entity_poly.pdbx_strand_id
1 'polypeptide(L)'
;MFLLQHLCSRNRGGVSCYRFLPQNNKYHLAEGRKGHAYEDVELREMLPNQDGSFQKRSILKVSAEKLQKHNYTCVIEHSSMEKEMVLEVPIGSNKLQTYIMKEDLLV
;
A
#
# COMPACT_ATOMS: atom_id res chain seq x y z
N MET A 1 -18.58 3.03 7.29
CA MET A 1 -17.50 2.19 7.82
C MET A 1 -16.44 2.10 6.72
N PHE A 2 -15.19 2.52 6.97
CA PHE A 2 -14.14 2.49 5.94
C PHE A 2 -13.36 1.19 6.05
N LEU A 3 -13.27 0.39 4.96
CA LEU A 3 -12.76 -0.99 5.04
C LEU A 3 -11.32 -1.20 4.62
N LEU A 4 -10.69 -0.27 3.91
CA LEU A 4 -9.24 -0.30 3.71
C LEU A 4 -8.77 1.07 3.20
N GLN A 5 -7.89 1.74 3.92
CA GLN A 5 -7.26 2.97 3.45
C GLN A 5 -5.83 2.67 3.01
N HIS A 6 -5.47 3.12 1.81
CA HIS A 6 -4.09 3.07 1.30
C HIS A 6 -3.53 4.47 1.14
N LEU A 7 -2.30 4.66 1.62
CA LEU A 7 -1.59 5.94 1.55
C LEU A 7 -0.19 5.71 0.99
N CYS A 8 0.14 6.30 -0.15
CA CYS A 8 1.46 6.19 -0.78
C CYS A 8 2.15 7.54 -0.93
N SER A 9 3.46 7.58 -0.63
CA SER A 9 4.28 8.78 -0.78
C SER A 9 5.71 8.47 -1.19
N ARG A 10 6.34 9.45 -1.86
CA ARG A 10 7.78 9.46 -2.14
C ARG A 10 8.51 10.00 -0.92
N ASN A 11 9.58 9.33 -0.52
CA ASN A 11 10.43 9.68 0.62
C ASN A 11 11.90 9.60 0.19
N ARG A 12 12.82 10.18 0.97
CA ARG A 12 14.26 10.22 0.64
C ARG A 12 14.91 8.85 0.32
N GLY A 13 14.33 7.74 0.80
CA GLY A 13 14.81 6.37 0.56
C GLY A 13 13.98 5.54 -0.42
N GLY A 14 12.95 6.13 -1.05
CA GLY A 14 12.10 5.46 -2.03
C GLY A 14 10.61 5.71 -1.86
N VAL A 15 9.77 4.75 -2.24
CA VAL A 15 8.30 4.87 -2.14
C VAL A 15 7.81 4.10 -0.92
N SER A 16 6.97 4.75 -0.10
CA SER A 16 6.37 4.13 1.09
C SER A 16 4.86 4.12 0.94
N CYS A 17 4.25 2.96 1.14
CA CYS A 17 2.81 2.78 1.14
C CYS A 17 2.33 2.20 2.47
N TYR A 18 1.26 2.75 3.01
CA TYR A 18 0.58 2.28 4.22
C TYR A 18 -0.78 1.74 3.86
N ARG A 19 -1.18 0.67 4.53
CA ARG A 19 -2.50 0.05 4.45
C ARG A 19 -3.11 0.04 5.85
N PHE A 20 -4.23 0.72 6.05
CA PHE A 20 -4.97 0.77 7.31
C PHE A 20 -6.21 -0.13 7.21
N LEU A 21 -6.24 -1.13 8.07
CA LEU A 21 -7.23 -2.19 8.14
C LEU A 21 -8.16 -1.94 9.34
N PRO A 22 -9.48 -2.09 9.20
CA PRO A 22 -10.44 -1.86 10.28
C PRO A 22 -10.33 -2.91 11.40
N GLN A 23 -10.94 -2.59 12.54
CA GLN A 23 -11.14 -3.51 13.66
C GLN A 23 -11.99 -4.73 13.26
N ASN A 24 -11.83 -5.85 13.95
CA ASN A 24 -12.73 -7.02 13.97
C ASN A 24 -12.79 -7.96 12.76
N ASN A 25 -11.97 -7.76 11.74
CA ASN A 25 -11.87 -8.76 10.69
C ASN A 25 -10.75 -9.74 11.01
N LYS A 26 -11.08 -11.04 11.04
CA LYS A 26 -10.09 -12.13 10.97
C LYS A 26 -9.42 -12.08 9.59
N TYR A 27 -8.64 -11.05 9.34
CA TYR A 27 -7.77 -11.00 8.18
C TYR A 27 -6.65 -11.99 8.46
N HIS A 28 -6.72 -13.17 7.84
CA HIS A 28 -5.53 -13.99 7.63
C HIS A 28 -4.67 -13.23 6.62
N LEU A 29 -3.86 -12.29 7.11
CA LEU A 29 -2.92 -11.57 6.28
C LEU A 29 -1.76 -12.51 5.94
N ALA A 30 -2.00 -13.41 4.99
CA ALA A 30 -0.92 -14.16 4.37
C ALA A 30 -0.03 -13.16 3.63
N GLU A 31 1.29 -13.33 3.75
CA GLU A 31 2.23 -12.67 2.84
C GLU A 31 1.83 -13.11 1.42
N GLY A 32 1.19 -12.20 0.67
CA GLY A 32 0.85 -12.42 -0.72
C GLY A 32 2.13 -12.86 -1.45
N ARG A 33 2.01 -13.93 -2.25
CA ARG A 33 3.10 -14.61 -2.95
C ARG A 33 4.22 -13.63 -3.33
N LYS A 34 5.44 -13.92 -2.87
CA LYS A 34 6.68 -13.49 -3.56
C LYS A 34 6.64 -14.06 -4.97
N GLY A 35 5.99 -13.37 -5.91
CA GLY A 35 5.64 -13.94 -7.21
C GLY A 35 5.51 -12.94 -8.35
N HIS A 36 5.24 -11.67 -8.07
CA HIS A 36 5.45 -10.59 -9.04
C HIS A 36 6.63 -9.76 -8.55
N ALA A 37 7.81 -10.06 -9.10
CA ALA A 37 9.07 -9.44 -8.74
C ALA A 37 9.06 -7.95 -9.12
N TYR A 38 8.65 -7.10 -8.18
CA TYR A 38 9.19 -5.74 -8.09
C TYR A 38 10.40 -5.86 -7.17
N GLU A 39 11.58 -6.05 -7.77
CA GLU A 39 12.85 -6.14 -7.06
C GLU A 39 12.90 -5.03 -5.98
N ASP A 40 13.11 -5.42 -4.71
CA ASP A 40 13.30 -4.53 -3.54
C ASP A 40 12.08 -3.92 -2.82
N VAL A 41 10.88 -4.52 -2.91
CA VAL A 41 9.77 -4.18 -1.99
C VAL A 41 9.93 -4.89 -0.64
N GLU A 42 10.19 -4.10 0.41
CA GLU A 42 10.23 -4.55 1.80
C GLU A 42 8.85 -4.38 2.46
N LEU A 43 8.25 -5.49 2.90
CA LEU A 43 7.04 -5.48 3.74
C LEU A 43 7.43 -5.42 5.21
N ARG A 44 6.85 -4.46 5.94
CA ARG A 44 7.00 -4.34 7.39
C ARG A 44 5.88 -5.08 8.12
N GLU A 45 6.14 -5.34 9.40
CA GLU A 45 5.19 -5.95 10.32
C GLU A 45 3.89 -5.14 10.41
N MET A 46 2.81 -5.84 10.77
CA MET A 46 1.54 -5.20 11.08
C MET A 46 1.61 -4.59 12.48
N LEU A 47 1.23 -3.33 12.61
CA LEU A 47 1.23 -2.62 13.89
C LEU A 47 -0.20 -2.20 14.26
N PRO A 48 -0.61 -2.35 15.52
CA PRO A 48 -1.89 -1.82 15.99
C PRO A 48 -1.84 -0.29 16.12
N ASN A 49 -2.97 0.36 15.86
CA ASN A 49 -3.19 1.79 16.08
C ASN A 49 -4.00 2.01 17.37
N GLN A 50 -3.95 3.23 17.91
CA GLN A 50 -4.68 3.59 19.15
C GLN A 50 -6.20 3.50 18.99
N ASP A 51 -6.68 3.72 17.77
CA ASP A 51 -8.10 3.61 17.40
C ASP A 51 -8.51 2.17 17.11
N GLY A 52 -7.71 1.16 17.50
CA GLY A 52 -7.96 -0.28 17.30
C GLY A 52 -7.77 -0.79 15.88
N SER A 53 -7.58 0.08 14.88
CA SER A 53 -7.24 -0.34 13.52
C SER A 53 -5.82 -0.91 13.45
N PHE A 54 -5.46 -1.56 12.34
CA PHE A 54 -4.10 -2.05 12.11
C PHE A 54 -3.48 -1.35 10.91
N GLN A 55 -2.19 -1.07 10.96
CA GLN A 55 -1.43 -0.55 9.83
C GLN A 55 -0.38 -1.56 9.36
N LYS A 56 -0.22 -1.69 8.04
CA LYS A 56 0.90 -2.41 7.42
C LYS A 56 1.61 -1.49 6.43
N ARG A 57 2.95 -1.51 6.44
CA ARG A 57 3.77 -0.66 5.58
C ARG A 57 4.55 -1.47 4.55
N SER A 58 4.57 -1.00 3.32
CA SER A 58 5.40 -1.51 2.21
C SER A 58 6.37 -0.42 1.75
N ILE A 59 7.62 -0.78 1.52
CA ILE A 59 8.68 0.17 1.16
C ILE A 59 9.41 -0.36 -0.08
N LEU A 60 9.33 0.37 -1.19
CA LEU A 60 10.20 0.13 -2.34
C LEU A 60 11.46 0.98 -2.17
N LYS A 61 12.61 0.34 -1.95
CA LYS A 61 13.89 1.05 -1.84
C LYS A 61 14.41 1.38 -3.23
N VAL A 62 14.64 2.67 -3.49
CA VAL A 62 15.21 3.13 -4.77
C VAL A 62 16.24 4.22 -4.50
N SER A 63 17.24 4.32 -5.36
CA SER A 63 18.21 5.42 -5.30
C SER A 63 17.52 6.77 -5.51
N ALA A 64 18.09 7.84 -4.94
CA ALA A 64 17.58 9.20 -5.12
C ALA A 64 17.49 9.60 -6.60
N GLU A 65 18.43 9.12 -7.42
CA GLU A 65 18.43 9.35 -8.87
C GLU A 65 17.23 8.69 -9.56
N LYS A 66 16.97 7.40 -9.28
CA LYS A 66 15.81 6.70 -9.85
C LYS A 66 14.50 7.35 -9.39
N LEU A 67 14.44 7.75 -8.11
CA LEU A 67 13.32 8.47 -7.51
C LEU A 67 13.11 9.88 -8.10
N GLN A 68 14.02 10.43 -8.88
CA GLN A 68 13.76 11.70 -9.58
C GLN A 68 13.36 11.50 -11.04
N LYS A 69 13.61 10.30 -11.59
CA LYS A 69 13.45 10.01 -13.02
C LYS A 69 12.24 9.15 -13.38
N HIS A 70 11.63 8.45 -12.42
CA HIS A 70 10.58 7.45 -12.70
C HIS A 70 9.28 7.69 -11.96
N ASN A 71 8.16 7.40 -12.63
CA ASN A 71 6.88 7.21 -11.95
C ASN A 71 6.87 5.84 -11.28
N TYR A 72 6.11 5.73 -10.20
CA TYR A 72 5.90 4.46 -9.52
C TYR A 72 4.42 4.14 -9.45
N THR A 73 4.10 2.87 -9.32
CA THR A 73 2.75 2.39 -9.09
C THR A 73 2.72 1.53 -7.85
N CYS A 74 1.69 1.69 -7.03
CA CYS A 74 1.36 0.78 -5.96
C CYS A 74 0.21 -0.09 -6.42
N VAL A 75 0.48 -1.38 -6.58
CA VAL A 75 -0.53 -2.38 -6.93
C VAL A 75 -1.11 -2.95 -5.64
N ILE A 76 -2.43 -2.93 -5.56
CA ILE A 76 -3.20 -3.38 -4.42
C ILE A 76 -4.00 -4.59 -4.86
N GLU A 77 -3.65 -5.73 -4.30
CA GLU A 77 -4.44 -6.96 -4.39
C GLU A 77 -5.19 -7.17 -3.08
N HIS A 78 -6.48 -7.50 -3.21
CA HIS A 78 -7.37 -7.83 -2.10
C HIS A 78 -8.36 -8.90 -2.60
N SER A 79 -8.64 -9.91 -1.77
CA SER A 79 -9.41 -11.10 -2.18
C SER A 79 -10.85 -10.82 -2.59
N SER A 80 -11.40 -9.68 -2.18
CA SER A 80 -12.76 -9.26 -2.53
C SER A 80 -12.83 -8.42 -3.80
N MET A 81 -11.70 -8.18 -4.49
CA MET A 81 -11.68 -7.45 -5.74
C MET A 81 -11.48 -8.44 -6.89
N GLU A 82 -12.29 -8.29 -7.94
CA GLU A 82 -12.11 -9.06 -9.18
C GLU A 82 -10.83 -8.68 -9.93
N LYS A 83 -10.34 -7.45 -9.73
CA LYS A 83 -9.14 -6.90 -10.38
C LYS A 83 -8.26 -6.19 -9.37
N GLU A 84 -6.96 -6.20 -9.64
CA GLU A 84 -6.01 -5.39 -8.90
C GLU A 84 -6.31 -3.89 -9.05
N MET A 85 -6.01 -3.13 -8.02
CA MET A 85 -6.08 -1.68 -8.07
C MET A 85 -4.68 -1.08 -8.17
N VAL A 86 -4.53 -0.10 -9.06
CA VAL A 86 -3.25 0.59 -9.28
C VAL A 86 -3.34 2.04 -8.81
N LEU A 87 -2.47 2.42 -7.87
CA LEU A 87 -2.28 3.82 -7.46
C LEU A 87 -1.01 4.37 -8.08
N GLU A 88 -1.13 5.44 -8.86
CA GLU A 88 0.03 6.12 -9.43
C GLU A 88 0.70 7.06 -8.42
N VAL A 89 2.03 7.03 -8.40
CA VAL A 89 2.89 7.90 -7.60
C VAL A 89 3.83 8.65 -8.56
N PRO A 90 3.38 9.78 -9.13
CA PRO A 90 4.10 10.46 -10.20
C PRO A 90 5.38 11.17 -9.71
N ILE A 91 6.32 11.42 -10.61
CA ILE A 91 7.58 12.14 -10.36
C ILE A 91 7.28 13.51 -9.74
N GLY A 92 8.08 13.92 -8.75
CA GLY A 92 7.96 15.22 -8.11
C GLY A 92 6.73 15.40 -7.20
N SER A 93 5.88 14.39 -7.03
CA SER A 93 4.74 14.47 -6.12
C SER A 93 5.19 14.40 -4.65
N ASN A 94 4.97 15.50 -3.94
CA ASN A 94 5.04 15.55 -2.47
C ASN A 94 3.67 15.31 -1.82
N LYS A 95 2.63 15.10 -2.63
CA LYS A 95 1.27 14.85 -2.16
C LYS A 95 1.12 13.37 -1.79
N LEU A 96 0.47 13.13 -0.66
CA LEU A 96 0.07 11.79 -0.26
C LEU A 96 -1.04 11.30 -1.20
N GLN A 97 -0.78 10.19 -1.89
CA GLN A 97 -1.80 9.54 -2.72
C GLN A 97 -2.65 8.64 -1.82
N THR A 98 -3.95 8.90 -1.78
CA THR A 98 -4.89 8.20 -0.90
C THR A 98 -5.90 7.43 -1.71
N TYR A 99 -6.25 6.24 -1.23
CA TYR A 99 -7.39 5.51 -1.72
C TYR A 99 -8.15 4.84 -0.57
N ILE A 100 -9.47 4.72 -0.74
CA ILE A 100 -10.39 4.18 0.26
C ILE A 100 -11.25 3.13 -0.42
N MET A 101 -11.07 1.85 -0.06
CA MET A 101 -11.98 0.77 -0.46
C MET A 101 -13.31 0.96 0.30
N LYS A 102 -14.42 1.01 -0.44
CA LYS A 102 -15.78 0.98 0.14
C LYS A 102 -16.33 -0.45 0.13
N GLU A 103 -17.17 -0.74 1.12
CA GLU A 103 -17.79 -2.05 1.38
C GLU A 103 -18.57 -2.59 0.16
N ASP A 104 -19.24 -1.70 -0.57
CA ASP A 104 -20.09 -2.07 -1.73
C ASP A 104 -19.30 -2.52 -2.98
N LEU A 105 -17.96 -2.44 -2.95
CA LEU A 105 -17.06 -2.97 -3.98
C LEU A 105 -16.37 -4.28 -3.56
N LEU A 106 -16.69 -4.78 -2.37
CA LEU A 106 -16.30 -6.11 -1.91
C LEU A 106 -17.46 -7.03 -2.29
N VAL A 107 -17.32 -7.78 -3.39
CA VAL A 107 -18.30 -8.82 -3.76
C VAL A 107 -18.22 -9.97 -2.76
#